data_AF-A0A9D1XYY7-F1
#
_entry.id   AF-A0A9D1XYY7-F1
#
_cell.length_a   1.000
_cell.length_b   1.000
_cell.length_c   1.000
_cell.angle_alpha   90.00
_cell.angle_beta   90.00
_cell.angle_gamma   90.00
#
_symmetry.space_group_name_H-M   'P 1'
#
loop_
_entity.id
_entity.type
_entity.pdbx_description
1 polymer ?
#
loop_
_entity_poly.entity_id
_entity_poly.type
_entity_poly.pdbx_seq_one_letter_code
_entity_poly.pdbx_strand_id
1 'polypeptide(L)' 'VAMVRGSVRTAEGRWDETVYSCCFDAQTRTYYYKTYDGGTLHAVRLDAEADGDALRAYPPAQTAAFVRQN' A
#
# COMPACT_ATOMS: atom_id res chain seq x y z
N VAL A 1 -6.91 0.12 -11.90
CA VAL A 1 -8.12 -0.71 -11.70
C VAL A 1 -8.13 -1.20 -10.26
N ALA A 2 -9.29 -1.49 -9.68
CA ALA A 2 -9.38 -2.11 -8.36
C ALA A 2 -10.43 -3.23 -8.40
N MET A 3 -10.05 -4.43 -7.94
CA MET A 3 -10.93 -5.58 -7.75
C MET A 3 -11.45 -5.56 -6.33
N VAL A 4 -12.74 -5.29 -6.16
CA VAL A 4 -13.38 -5.20 -4.83
C VAL A 4 -13.77 -6.60 -4.38
N ARG A 5 -13.61 -6.91 -3.09
CA ARG A 5 -14.03 -8.20 -2.52
C ARG A 5 -15.50 -8.46 -2.85
N GLY A 6 -15.80 -9.64 -3.41
CA GLY A 6 -17.13 -10.02 -3.87
C GLY A 6 -17.39 -9.77 -5.37
N SER A 7 -16.51 -9.06 -6.08
CA SER A 7 -16.67 -8.80 -7.52
C SER A 7 -16.32 -10.02 -8.39
N VAL A 8 -15.20 -10.68 -8.10
CA VAL A 8 -14.69 -11.80 -8.88
C VAL A 8 -14.35 -12.96 -7.96
N ARG A 9 -14.80 -14.15 -8.35
CA ARG A 9 -14.52 -15.41 -7.67
C ARG A 9 -13.72 -16.31 -8.61
N THR A 10 -12.56 -16.76 -8.11
CA THR A 10 -11.68 -17.70 -8.80
C THR A 10 -12.33 -19.07 -8.95
N ALA A 11 -11.78 -19.92 -9.82
CA ALA A 11 -12.23 -21.30 -9.99
C ALA A 11 -12.12 -22.12 -8.69
N GLU A 12 -11.15 -21.79 -7.82
CA GLU A 12 -11.00 -22.40 -6.49
C GLU A 12 -11.95 -21.81 -5.44
N GLY A 13 -12.88 -20.92 -5.83
CA GLY A 13 -13.88 -20.36 -4.94
C GLY A 13 -13.38 -19.23 -4.04
N ARG A 14 -12.16 -18.73 -4.23
CA ARG A 14 -11.57 -17.58 -3.50
C ARG A 14 -11.92 -16.26 -4.18
N TRP A 15 -11.88 -15.16 -3.43
CA TRP A 15 -12.01 -13.82 -3.98
C TRP A 15 -10.74 -13.39 -4.71
N ASP A 16 -10.90 -12.82 -5.90
CA ASP A 16 -9.85 -12.04 -6.55
C ASP A 16 -10.01 -10.58 -6.10
N GLU A 17 -9.04 -10.09 -5.33
CA GLU A 17 -9.11 -8.79 -4.68
C GLU A 17 -7.80 -8.02 -4.83
N THR A 18 -7.91 -6.72 -5.08
CA THR A 18 -6.76 -5.81 -5.07
C THR A 18 -6.40 -5.50 -3.62
N VAL A 19 -5.50 -6.31 -3.06
CA VAL A 19 -5.07 -6.21 -1.64
C VAL A 19 -4.27 -4.93 -1.33
N TYR A 20 -3.56 -4.39 -2.32
CA TYR A 20 -2.86 -3.10 -2.23
C TYR A 20 -2.76 -2.42 -3.60
N SER A 21 -2.45 -1.13 -3.59
CA SER A 21 -2.06 -0.38 -4.79
C SER A 21 -0.89 0.53 -4.44
N CYS A 22 0.05 0.69 -5.37
CA CYS A 22 1.26 1.48 -5.16
C CYS A 22 1.62 2.32 -6.37
N CYS A 23 2.50 3.30 -6.13
CA CYS A 23 3.14 4.12 -7.15
C CYS A 23 4.55 4.48 -6.67
N PHE A 24 5.49 4.61 -7.59
CA PHE A 24 6.85 5.06 -7.28
C PHE A 24 7.14 6.35 -8.04
N ASP A 25 7.58 7.37 -7.30
CA ASP A 25 8.12 8.60 -7.86
C ASP A 25 9.65 8.53 -7.87
N ALA A 26 10.22 8.48 -9.06
CA ALA A 26 11.67 8.40 -9.25
C ALA A 26 12.40 9.72 -8.94
N GLN A 27 11.73 10.88 -9.10
CA GLN A 27 12.32 12.19 -8.82
C GLN A 27 12.51 12.39 -7.33
N THR A 28 11.48 12.11 -6.53
CA THR A 28 11.55 12.22 -5.07
C THR A 28 12.06 10.95 -4.39
N ARG A 29 12.22 9.86 -5.14
CA ARG A 29 12.55 8.50 -4.64
C ARG A 29 11.57 8.04 -3.55
N THR A 30 10.29 8.31 -3.76
CA THR A 30 9.22 8.00 -2.79
C THR A 30 8.36 6.85 -3.31
N TYR A 31 8.23 5.82 -2.48
CA TYR A 31 7.31 4.71 -2.70
C TYR A 31 5.99 4.99 -1.97
N TYR A 32 4.92 5.16 -2.72
CA TYR A 32 3.58 5.37 -2.21
C TYR A 32 2.79 4.08 -2.26
N TYR A 33 1.99 3.80 -1.21
CA TYR A 33 1.08 2.67 -1.22
C TYR A 33 -0.19 2.96 -0.41
N LYS A 34 -1.25 2.21 -0.71
CA LYS A 34 -2.43 2.04 0.15
C LYS A 34 -2.81 0.57 0.21
N THR A 35 -3.36 0.15 1.33
CA THR A 35 -3.93 -1.19 1.51
C THR A 35 -5.44 -1.15 1.28
N TYR A 36 -6.03 -2.32 1.02
CA TYR A 36 -7.47 -2.47 0.83
C TYR A 36 -8.26 -1.92 2.02
N ASP A 37 -7.89 -2.30 3.25
CA ASP A 37 -8.60 -1.92 4.48
C ASP A 37 -8.22 -0.52 5.00
N GLY A 38 -6.98 -0.07 4.75
CA GLY A 38 -6.48 1.19 5.27
C GLY A 38 -7.02 2.41 4.51
N GLY A 39 -7.09 2.37 3.18
CA GLY A 39 -7.53 3.50 2.36
C GLY A 39 -6.64 4.76 2.39
N THR A 40 -5.87 4.98 3.46
CA THR A 40 -4.87 6.03 3.64
C THR A 40 -3.69 5.81 2.69
N LEU A 41 -3.19 6.89 2.10
CA LEU A 41 -1.98 6.88 1.30
C LEU A 41 -0.76 7.01 2.20
N HIS A 42 0.13 6.04 2.15
CA HIS A 42 1.41 6.00 2.85
C HIS A 42 2.55 6.35 1.89
N ALA A 43 3.63 6.91 2.42
CA ALA A 43 4.82 7.29 1.66
C ALA A 43 6.10 6.82 2.39
N VAL A 44 7.00 6.18 1.65
CA VAL A 44 8.31 5.73 2.14
C VAL A 44 9.39 6.34 1.25
N ARG A 45 10.26 7.18 1.82
CA ARG A 45 11.40 7.77 1.11
C ARG A 45 12.57 6.78 1.12
N LEU A 46 13.09 6.43 -0.06
CA LEU A 46 14.09 5.36 -0.19
C LEU A 46 15.55 5.85 -0.06
N ASP A 47 15.77 7.16 -0.08
CA ASP A 47 17.11 7.78 -0.03
C ASP A 47 17.66 7.96 1.40
N ALA A 48 16.82 7.94 2.43
CA ALA A 48 17.23 8.21 3.81
C ALA A 48 18.17 7.14 4.38
N GLU A 49 18.18 5.94 3.79
CA GLU A 49 18.86 4.76 4.35
C GLU A 49 19.67 4.01 3.27
N ALA A 50 20.06 4.70 2.18
CA ALA A 50 20.67 4.08 1.01
C ALA A 50 22.04 3.42 1.27
N ASP A 51 22.75 3.84 2.32
CA ASP A 51 24.07 3.34 2.71
C ASP A 51 24.03 2.34 3.89
N GLY A 52 22.85 1.80 4.22
CA GLY A 52 22.69 0.81 5.29
C GLY A 52 23.30 -0.56 4.96
N ASP A 53 23.73 -1.30 5.97
CA ASP A 53 24.27 -2.66 5.86
C ASP A 53 23.21 -3.76 6.04
N ALA A 54 21.96 -3.37 6.32
CA ALA A 54 20.85 -4.27 6.58
C ALA A 54 19.55 -3.77 5.93
N LEU A 55 18.66 -4.72 5.64
CA LEU A 55 17.34 -4.42 5.11
C LEU A 55 16.47 -3.70 6.15
N ARG A 56 15.89 -2.57 5.77
CA ARG A 56 14.87 -1.88 6.58
C ARG A 56 13.47 -2.18 6.05
N ALA A 57 12.65 -2.80 6.89
CA ALA A 57 11.28 -3.15 6.56
C ALA A 57 10.28 -2.21 7.25
N TYR A 58 9.28 -1.77 6.49
CA TYR A 58 8.18 -0.95 6.99
C TYR A 58 6.88 -1.76 6.83
N PRO A 59 6.29 -2.29 7.92
CA PRO A 59 5.09 -3.10 7.81
C PRO A 59 3.91 -2.24 7.33
N PRO A 60 3.07 -2.75 6.41
CA PRO A 60 1.93 -2.01 5.90
C PRO A 60 0.89 -1.79 7.01
N ALA A 61 0.36 -0.57 7.09
CA ALA A 61 -0.74 -0.27 7.99
C ALA A 61 -2.02 -0.96 7.50
N GLN A 62 -2.75 -1.59 8.43
CA GLN A 62 -3.99 -2.30 8.15
C GLN A 62 -5.23 -1.53 8.59
N THR A 63 -5.06 -0.39 9.25
CA THR A 63 -6.15 0.41 9.80
C THR A 63 -6.23 1.74 9.07
N ALA A 64 -7.45 2.14 8.75
CA ALA A 64 -7.70 3.43 8.14
C ALA A 64 -7.41 4.58 9.09
N ALA A 65 -6.63 5.55 8.63
CA ALA A 65 -6.46 6.83 9.29
C ALA A 65 -7.51 7.81 8.76
N PHE A 66 -8.36 8.30 9.65
CA PHE A 66 -9.40 9.29 9.34
C PHE A 66 -8.97 10.67 9.84
N VAL A 67 -9.13 11.68 8.99
CA VAL A 67 -8.94 13.08 9.38
C VAL A 67 -10.33 13.71 9.54
N ARG A 68 -10.66 14.14 10.76
CA ARG A 68 -11.91 14.87 11.04
C ARG A 68 -11.74 16.33 10.57
N GLN A 69 -12.70 16.83 9.81
CA GLN A 69 -12.66 18.18 9.22
C GLN A 69 -13.50 19.23 9.97
N ASN A 70 -14.12 18.87 11.10
CA ASN A 70 -14.93 19.74 11.95
C ASN A 70 -14.84 19.31 13.43
#